data_AF-A0A952JIY7-F1
#
_entry.id   AF-A0A952JIY7-F1
#
_cell.length_a   1.000
_cell.length_b   1.000
_cell.length_c   1.000
_cell.angle_alpha   90.00
_cell.angle_beta   90.00
_cell.angle_gamma   90.00
#
_symmetry.space_group_name_H-M   'P 1'
#
loop_
_entity.id
_entity.type
_entity.pdbx_description
1 polymer ?
#
loop_
_entity_poly.entity_id
_entity_poly.type
_entity_poly.pdbx_seq_one_letter_code
_entity_poly.pdbx_strand_id
1 'polypeptide(L)'
;MKKEEIPQDDGALNKLTKEVVYAVDKDGNYTTELSTGWNVKSKALDVAWDDIAQRIENARQKVINNQASPILYFIELRLMDIGIVAAYTGFWKWTIKRHLNPSVFKKLTEKKLQRYADAFNVSVEELKTMNVHED
;
A
#
# COMPACT_ATOMS: atom_id res chain seq x y z
N MET A 1 18.57 20.21 -10.25
CA MET A 1 19.37 19.76 -11.41
C MET A 1 19.45 20.91 -12.40
N LYS A 2 20.56 21.04 -13.13
CA LYS A 2 20.57 22.02 -14.23
C LYS A 2 19.63 21.58 -15.34
N LYS A 3 19.13 22.51 -16.13
CA LYS A 3 18.24 22.22 -17.27
C LYS A 3 18.82 21.16 -18.21
N GLU A 4 20.13 21.15 -18.44
CA GLU A 4 20.78 20.16 -19.31
C GLU A 4 20.93 18.77 -18.68
N GLU A 5 20.73 18.63 -17.37
CA GLU A 5 20.91 17.38 -16.63
C GLU A 5 19.58 16.64 -16.41
N ILE A 6 18.47 17.13 -16.98
CA ILE A 6 17.16 16.51 -16.84
C ILE A 6 17.16 15.17 -17.59
N PRO A 7 16.94 14.04 -16.89
CA PRO A 7 16.87 12.74 -17.52
C PRO A 7 15.76 12.69 -18.57
N GLN A 8 16.06 12.06 -19.70
CA GLN A 8 15.10 11.78 -20.76
C GLN A 8 15.02 10.25 -20.97
N ASP A 9 15.11 9.48 -19.87
CA ASP A 9 14.97 8.03 -19.93
C ASP A 9 13.51 7.65 -20.25
N ASP A 10 13.27 6.40 -20.62
CA ASP A 10 11.92 5.85 -20.81
C ASP A 10 11.30 5.56 -19.43
N GLY A 11 10.53 6.52 -18.90
CA GLY A 11 9.80 6.37 -17.63
C GLY A 11 8.43 5.73 -17.79
N ALA A 12 7.83 5.30 -16.68
CA ALA A 12 6.52 4.63 -16.65
C ALA A 12 5.40 5.41 -17.38
N LEU A 13 5.50 6.75 -17.45
CA LEU A 13 4.54 7.61 -18.11
C LEU A 13 4.91 7.99 -19.55
N ASN A 14 6.12 7.73 -20.05
CA ASN A 14 6.61 8.25 -21.33
C ASN A 14 5.71 7.93 -22.54
N LYS A 15 5.01 6.79 -22.49
CA LYS A 15 4.06 6.36 -23.54
C LYS A 15 2.70 7.08 -23.48
N LEU A 16 2.41 7.77 -22.39
CA LEU A 16 1.14 8.46 -22.09
C LEU A 16 1.33 9.98 -21.98
N THR A 17 2.36 10.45 -21.26
CA THR A 17 2.66 11.87 -21.05
C THR A 17 4.11 12.09 -20.57
N LYS A 18 4.59 13.33 -20.64
CA LYS A 18 5.86 13.75 -20.03
C LYS A 18 5.63 14.31 -18.63
N GLU A 19 6.59 14.08 -17.74
CA GLU A 19 6.57 14.56 -16.36
C GLU A 19 7.12 15.99 -16.27
N VAL A 20 6.43 16.89 -15.58
CA VAL A 20 6.95 18.24 -15.29
C VAL A 20 7.94 18.14 -14.13
N VAL A 21 9.17 18.62 -14.35
CA VAL A 21 10.24 18.68 -13.35
C VAL A 21 10.79 20.09 -13.24
N TYR A 22 11.20 20.46 -12.02
CA TYR A 22 11.84 21.74 -11.74
C TYR A 22 13.35 21.64 -11.94
N ALA A 23 13.92 22.54 -12.73
CA ALA A 23 15.34 22.64 -13.01
C ALA A 23 15.84 24.07 -12.84
N VAL A 24 17.15 24.21 -12.66
CA VAL A 24 17.83 25.50 -12.53
C VAL A 24 18.45 25.86 -13.88
N ASP A 25 18.14 27.05 -14.39
CA ASP A 25 18.73 27.56 -15.63
C ASP A 25 20.17 28.08 -15.42
N LYS A 26 20.78 28.60 -16.49
CA LYS A 26 22.18 29.08 -16.47
C LYS A 26 22.35 30.35 -15.63
N ASP A 27 21.26 31.07 -15.39
CA ASP A 27 21.23 32.31 -14.63
C ASP A 27 20.86 32.06 -13.14
N GLY A 28 20.64 30.80 -12.76
CA GLY A 28 20.35 30.39 -11.39
C GLY A 28 18.86 30.43 -11.02
N ASN A 29 17.97 30.67 -11.98
CA ASN A 29 16.53 30.72 -11.72
C ASN A 29 15.89 29.33 -11.85
N TYR A 30 14.83 29.09 -11.08
CA TYR A 30 14.03 27.87 -11.20
C TYR A 30 13.08 27.98 -12.39
N THR A 31 13.10 26.97 -13.24
CA THR A 31 12.21 26.80 -14.39
C THR A 31 11.59 25.41 -14.40
N THR A 32 10.48 25.25 -15.13
CA THR A 32 9.80 23.96 -15.33
C THR A 32 10.15 23.40 -16.70
N GLU A 33 10.48 22.12 -16.76
CA GLU A 33 10.83 21.41 -17.98
C GLU A 33 10.16 20.03 -18.00
N LEU A 34 10.05 19.45 -19.20
CA LEU A 34 9.43 18.14 -19.39
C LEU A 34 10.50 17.04 -19.45
N SER A 35 10.39 16.05 -18.57
CA SER A 35 11.18 14.82 -18.58
C SER A 35 10.34 13.68 -19.17
N THR A 36 10.93 12.88 -20.05
CA THR A 36 10.32 11.61 -20.49
C THR A 36 10.46 10.49 -19.45
N GLY A 37 11.22 10.73 -18.37
CA GLY A 37 11.40 9.79 -17.28
C GLY A 37 12.83 9.74 -16.76
N TRP A 38 12.97 9.11 -15.59
CA TRP A 38 14.25 8.82 -14.96
C TRP A 38 14.28 7.33 -14.58
N ASN A 39 15.16 6.57 -15.22
CA ASN A 39 15.22 5.11 -15.07
C ASN A 39 15.53 4.69 -13.63
N VAL A 40 16.34 5.48 -12.92
CA VAL A 40 16.68 5.24 -11.51
C VAL A 40 15.47 5.41 -10.59
N LYS A 41 14.61 6.41 -10.83
CA LYS A 41 13.35 6.58 -10.08
C LYS A 41 12.38 5.44 -10.35
N SER A 42 12.29 5.00 -11.60
CA SER A 42 11.41 3.90 -12.02
C SER A 42 11.82 2.60 -11.32
N LYS A 43 13.12 2.26 -11.34
CA LYS A 43 13.65 1.07 -10.63
C LYS A 43 13.48 1.12 -9.12
N ALA A 44 13.66 2.29 -8.50
CA ALA A 44 13.44 2.44 -7.06
C ALA A 44 11.97 2.25 -6.68
N LEU A 45 11.05 2.69 -7.54
CA LEU A 45 9.62 2.48 -7.39
C LEU A 45 9.24 1.01 -7.58
N ASP A 46 9.81 0.34 -8.59
CA ASP A 46 9.60 -1.09 -8.86
C ASP A 46 10.03 -1.96 -7.67
N VAL A 47 11.22 -1.70 -7.11
CA VAL A 47 11.73 -2.41 -5.92
C VAL A 47 10.82 -2.19 -4.70
N ALA A 48 10.25 -1.00 -4.53
CA ALA A 48 9.32 -0.72 -3.45
C ALA A 48 8.01 -1.52 -3.58
N TRP A 49 7.52 -1.70 -4.82
CA TRP A 49 6.35 -2.53 -5.08
C TRP A 49 6.62 -4.03 -4.86
N ASP A 50 7.81 -4.51 -5.21
CA ASP A 50 8.21 -5.90 -4.96
C ASP A 50 8.24 -6.22 -3.46
N ASP A 51 8.78 -5.33 -2.62
CA ASP A 51 8.78 -5.53 -1.15
C ASP A 51 7.36 -5.56 -0.58
N ILE A 52 6.48 -4.66 -1.05
CA ILE A 52 5.06 -4.65 -0.68
C ILE A 52 4.38 -5.96 -1.09
N ALA A 53 4.57 -6.42 -2.32
CA ALA A 53 4.01 -7.67 -2.81
C ALA A 53 4.49 -8.87 -1.97
N GLN A 54 5.78 -8.90 -1.61
CA GLN A 54 6.33 -9.94 -0.75
C GLN A 54 5.72 -9.92 0.66
N ARG A 55 5.50 -8.74 1.24
CA ARG A 55 4.83 -8.60 2.55
C ARG A 55 3.39 -9.09 2.51
N ILE A 56 2.65 -8.74 1.45
CA ILE A 56 1.26 -9.18 1.24
C ILE A 56 1.21 -10.70 1.14
N GLU A 57 2.07 -11.33 0.32
CA GLU A 57 2.09 -12.78 0.18
C GLU A 57 2.52 -13.47 1.47
N ASN A 58 3.51 -12.92 2.18
CA ASN A 58 3.90 -13.44 3.49
C ASN A 58 2.75 -13.41 4.51
N ALA A 59 1.96 -12.33 4.52
CA ALA A 59 0.76 -12.25 5.34
C ALA A 59 -0.29 -13.27 4.92
N ARG A 60 -0.55 -13.41 3.62
CA ARG A 60 -1.48 -14.41 3.06
C ARG A 60 -1.11 -15.83 3.49
N GLN A 61 0.16 -16.19 3.38
CA GLN A 61 0.68 -17.50 3.80
C GLN A 61 0.51 -17.73 5.31
N LYS A 62 0.77 -16.71 6.15
CA LYS A 62 0.50 -16.81 7.60
C LYS A 62 -0.97 -17.06 7.90
N VAL A 63 -1.89 -16.48 7.12
CA VAL A 63 -3.33 -16.71 7.30
C VAL A 63 -3.72 -18.12 6.87
N ILE A 64 -3.25 -18.59 5.71
CA ILE A 64 -3.50 -19.94 5.19
C ILE A 64 -2.97 -21.01 6.16
N ASN A 65 -1.77 -20.78 6.72
CA ASN A 65 -1.16 -21.65 7.72
C ASN A 65 -1.77 -21.50 9.13
N ASN A 66 -2.86 -20.72 9.28
CA ASN A 66 -3.55 -20.46 10.54
C ASN A 66 -2.61 -19.94 11.65
N GLN A 67 -1.61 -19.15 11.28
CA GLN A 67 -0.68 -18.46 12.18
C GLN A 67 -1.15 -17.02 12.50
N ALA A 68 -1.95 -16.43 11.60
CA ALA A 68 -2.55 -15.11 11.76
C ALA A 68 -4.00 -15.09 11.24
N SER A 69 -4.80 -14.14 11.72
CA SER A 69 -6.14 -13.89 11.19
C SER A 69 -6.10 -13.12 9.86
N PRO A 70 -7.17 -13.15 9.05
CA PRO A 70 -7.28 -12.35 7.83
C PRO A 70 -7.00 -10.85 7.99
N ILE A 71 -7.19 -10.26 9.18
CA ILE A 71 -6.85 -8.86 9.46
C ILE A 71 -5.39 -8.54 9.11
N LEU A 72 -4.45 -9.48 9.31
CA LEU A 72 -3.04 -9.24 8.97
C LEU A 72 -2.84 -9.04 7.46
N TYR A 73 -3.52 -9.85 6.65
CA TYR A 73 -3.47 -9.72 5.19
C TYR A 73 -3.99 -8.35 4.74
N PHE A 74 -5.14 -7.90 5.27
CA PHE A 74 -5.71 -6.61 4.90
C PHE A 74 -4.91 -5.41 5.40
N ILE A 75 -4.17 -5.54 6.52
CA ILE A 75 -3.21 -4.54 6.98
C ILE A 75 -2.12 -4.32 5.92
N GLU A 76 -1.52 -5.41 5.41
CA GLU A 76 -0.48 -5.31 4.38
C GLU A 76 -1.07 -4.86 3.02
N LEU A 77 -2.22 -5.43 2.62
CA LEU A 77 -2.88 -5.12 1.35
C LEU A 77 -3.30 -3.64 1.25
N ARG A 78 -3.78 -3.06 2.34
CA ARG A 78 -4.20 -1.65 2.40
C ARG A 78 -3.10 -0.71 2.88
N LEU A 79 -1.86 -1.21 3.00
CA LEU A 79 -0.69 -0.44 3.45
C LEU A 79 -0.92 0.29 4.78
N MET A 80 -1.67 -0.34 5.68
CA MET A 80 -2.00 0.20 6.99
C MET A 80 -1.03 -0.32 8.07
N ASP A 81 -0.94 0.40 9.19
CA ASP A 81 -0.35 -0.11 10.42
C ASP A 81 -1.42 -0.27 11.51
N ILE A 82 -1.04 -0.86 12.65
CA ILE A 82 -1.96 -1.08 13.79
C ILE A 82 -2.53 0.25 14.32
N GLY A 83 -1.78 1.36 14.22
CA GLY A 83 -2.23 2.68 14.61
C GLY A 83 -3.32 3.24 13.70
N ILE A 84 -3.14 3.10 12.39
CA ILE A 84 -4.13 3.47 11.37
C ILE A 84 -5.39 2.62 11.59
N VAL A 85 -5.25 1.30 11.69
CA VAL A 85 -6.41 0.42 11.95
C VAL A 85 -7.11 0.80 13.26
N ALA A 86 -6.37 1.18 14.31
CA ALA A 86 -6.97 1.66 15.56
C ALA A 86 -7.78 2.94 15.37
N ALA A 87 -7.28 3.89 14.57
CA ALA A 87 -7.96 5.15 14.29
C ALA A 87 -9.27 4.94 13.50
N TYR A 88 -9.25 4.11 12.46
CA TYR A 88 -10.44 3.83 11.64
C TYR A 88 -11.45 2.94 12.36
N THR A 89 -10.96 1.87 12.99
CA THR A 89 -11.87 0.94 13.66
C THR A 89 -12.34 1.48 14.98
N GLY A 90 -11.59 2.32 15.70
CA GLY A 90 -11.85 2.74 17.08
C GLY A 90 -11.53 1.67 18.13
N PHE A 91 -10.78 0.61 17.77
CA PHE A 91 -10.29 -0.38 18.72
C PHE A 91 -8.95 0.03 19.31
N TRP A 92 -8.71 -0.36 20.56
CA TRP A 92 -7.39 -0.20 21.17
C TRP A 92 -6.35 -1.06 20.42
N LYS A 93 -5.11 -0.56 20.31
CA LYS A 93 -4.01 -1.28 19.63
C LYS A 93 -3.82 -2.70 20.18
N TRP A 94 -3.94 -2.91 21.49
CA TRP A 94 -3.82 -4.24 22.10
C TRP A 94 -4.98 -5.17 21.70
N THR A 95 -6.18 -4.62 21.50
CA THR A 95 -7.35 -5.37 21.03
C THR A 95 -7.12 -5.84 19.59
N ILE A 96 -6.60 -4.98 18.72
CA ILE A 96 -6.24 -5.35 17.34
C ILE A 96 -5.16 -6.43 17.35
N LYS A 97 -4.09 -6.26 18.13
CA LYS A 97 -3.04 -7.29 18.30
C LYS A 97 -3.62 -8.65 18.75
N ARG A 98 -4.60 -8.64 19.64
CA ARG A 98 -5.31 -9.86 20.06
C ARG A 98 -6.17 -10.43 18.94
N HIS A 99 -6.84 -9.60 18.16
CA HIS A 99 -7.67 -10.03 17.02
C HIS A 99 -6.85 -10.60 15.87
N LEU A 100 -5.54 -10.29 15.77
CA LEU A 100 -4.62 -10.94 14.83
C LEU A 100 -4.47 -12.45 15.08
N ASN A 101 -4.86 -12.95 16.26
CA ASN A 101 -4.86 -14.38 16.53
C ASN A 101 -6.09 -15.06 15.86
N PRO A 102 -5.89 -16.11 15.03
CA PRO A 102 -6.98 -16.78 14.32
C PRO A 102 -8.11 -17.28 15.24
N SER A 103 -7.77 -17.83 16.40
CA SER A 103 -8.74 -18.39 17.35
C SER A 103 -9.59 -17.32 18.01
N VAL A 104 -9.07 -16.09 18.11
CA VAL A 104 -9.84 -14.93 18.59
C VAL A 104 -10.69 -14.36 17.46
N PHE A 105 -10.12 -14.23 16.27
CA PHE A 105 -10.83 -13.73 15.08
C PHE A 105 -12.11 -14.52 14.79
N LYS A 106 -12.04 -15.86 14.83
CA LYS A 106 -13.20 -16.75 14.64
C LYS A 106 -14.34 -16.54 15.63
N LYS A 107 -14.08 -15.89 16.77
CA LYS A 107 -15.07 -15.60 17.83
C LYS A 107 -15.56 -14.14 17.78
N LEU A 108 -15.11 -13.35 16.81
CA LEU A 108 -15.56 -11.97 16.69
C LEU A 108 -17.03 -11.93 16.29
N THR A 109 -17.75 -11.00 16.89
CA THR A 109 -19.13 -10.74 16.53
C THR A 109 -19.19 -10.04 15.17
N GLU A 110 -20.33 -10.19 14.47
CA GLU A 110 -20.54 -9.56 13.17
C GLU A 110 -20.30 -8.05 13.22
N LYS A 111 -20.75 -7.36 14.28
CA LYS A 111 -20.49 -5.92 14.49
C LYS A 111 -18.99 -5.58 14.53
N LYS A 112 -18.14 -6.44 15.09
CA LYS A 112 -16.69 -6.21 15.13
C LYS A 112 -16.05 -6.50 13.78
N LEU A 113 -16.50 -7.52 13.09
CA LEU A 113 -16.06 -7.84 11.73
C LEU A 113 -16.42 -6.70 10.77
N GLN A 114 -17.63 -6.16 10.87
CA GLN A 114 -18.07 -5.01 10.07
C GLN A 114 -17.14 -3.81 10.25
N ARG A 115 -16.76 -3.46 11.49
CA ARG A 115 -15.80 -2.35 11.72
C ARG A 115 -14.46 -2.54 11.02
N TYR A 116 -13.96 -3.78 10.90
CA TYR A 116 -12.75 -4.06 10.14
C TYR A 116 -12.99 -4.00 8.64
N ALA A 117 -14.09 -4.59 8.16
CA ALA A 117 -14.51 -4.54 6.77
C ALA A 117 -14.63 -3.09 6.26
N ASP A 118 -15.33 -2.23 7.03
CA ASP A 118 -15.46 -0.80 6.74
C ASP A 118 -14.08 -0.11 6.70
N ALA A 119 -13.20 -0.39 7.67
CA ALA A 119 -11.88 0.19 7.73
C ALA A 119 -10.98 -0.21 6.55
N PHE A 120 -11.16 -1.42 6.01
CA PHE A 120 -10.40 -1.92 4.86
C PHE A 120 -11.11 -1.70 3.52
N ASN A 121 -12.30 -1.09 3.53
CA ASN A 121 -13.17 -0.91 2.37
C ASN A 121 -13.43 -2.23 1.62
N VAL A 122 -13.92 -3.23 2.34
CA VAL A 122 -14.33 -4.54 1.82
C VAL A 122 -15.60 -5.01 2.54
N SER A 123 -16.28 -6.01 2.00
CA SER A 123 -17.35 -6.71 2.71
C SER A 123 -16.80 -7.65 3.79
N VAL A 124 -17.66 -8.07 4.72
CA VAL A 124 -17.29 -9.03 5.75
C VAL A 124 -16.94 -10.40 5.15
N GLU A 125 -17.57 -10.79 4.05
CA GLU A 125 -17.26 -12.04 3.34
C GLU A 125 -15.86 -11.99 2.70
N GLU A 126 -15.50 -10.89 2.05
CA GLU A 126 -14.15 -10.68 1.53
C GLU A 126 -13.13 -10.61 2.66
N LEU A 127 -13.46 -9.96 3.79
CA LEU A 127 -12.60 -9.96 4.98
C LEU A 127 -12.32 -11.38 5.49
N LYS A 128 -13.32 -12.27 5.49
CA LYS A 128 -13.18 -13.66 5.96
C LYS A 128 -12.42 -14.53 4.96
N THR A 129 -12.66 -14.34 3.67
CA THR A 129 -12.14 -15.20 2.60
C THR A 129 -10.83 -14.71 2.00
N MET A 130 -10.48 -13.43 2.20
CA MET A 130 -9.38 -12.72 1.53
C MET A 130 -9.51 -12.64 0.01
N ASN A 131 -10.68 -12.96 -0.56
CA ASN A 131 -10.95 -12.77 -1.98
C ASN A 131 -11.51 -11.36 -2.13
N VAL A 132 -10.78 -10.46 -2.79
CA VAL A 132 -11.22 -9.08 -3.03
C VAL A 132 -11.67 -8.98 -4.47
N HIS A 133 -12.88 -8.46 -4.70
CA HIS A 133 -13.30 -8.05 -6.04
C HIS A 133 -12.94 -6.58 -6.22
N GLU A 134 -11.92 -6.29 -7.02
CA GLU A 134 -11.58 -4.92 -7.41
C GLU A 134 -12.41 -4.60 -8.66
N ASP A 135 -13.42 -3.73 -8.52
CA ASP A 135 -14.19 -3.13 -9.62
C ASP A 135 -13.40 -2.02 -10.33
#